data_AF-A0A9P6ECG9-F1
#
_entry.id   AF-A0A9P6ECG9-F1
#
_cell.length_a   1.000
_cell.length_b   1.000
_cell.length_c   1.000
_cell.angle_alpha   90.00
_cell.angle_beta   90.00
_cell.angle_gamma   90.00
#
_symmetry.space_group_name_H-M   'P 1'
#
loop_
_entity.id
_entity.type
_entity.pdbx_description
1 polymer ?
#
loop_
_entity_poly.entity_id
_entity_poly.type
_entity_poly.pdbx_seq_one_letter_code
_entity_poly.pdbx_strand_id
1 'polypeptide(L)'
;MSTGSKDCGKSQFWYDKKSCCLDQGGPSNPPAPPKGNTCNNNSEYWHHEKSCCVPRCPAGWTYDSNKHECKCPTPPSPPSNPPHPSGHPSNNNNNNNNHNGHSYKKRSAKSRSEMCPLDLYACPIADVAGDFECLDTTQDLVSCGGCASEGKGQDCTKIDFVDNVACEAKACKVYTCESGYKPSVDGKLCQAV
;
A
#
# COMPACT_ATOMS: atom_id res chain seq x y z
N MET A 1 -27.32 -9.52 14.48
CA MET A 1 -26.74 -9.53 15.85
C MET A 1 -26.10 -8.18 16.08
N SER A 2 -26.59 -7.46 17.07
CA SER A 2 -26.30 -6.04 17.35
C SER A 2 -24.98 -5.83 18.10
N THR A 3 -24.62 -4.55 18.24
CA THR A 3 -23.73 -3.92 19.23
C THR A 3 -22.28 -3.64 18.79
N GLY A 4 -22.01 -2.37 18.48
CA GLY A 4 -20.64 -1.88 18.35
C GLY A 4 -20.40 -0.53 17.70
N SER A 5 -21.40 0.29 17.35
CA SER A 5 -21.12 1.73 17.15
C SER A 5 -20.81 2.33 18.52
N LYS A 6 -19.56 2.24 18.93
CA LYS A 6 -19.06 2.95 20.10
C LYS A 6 -18.60 4.30 19.58
N ASP A 7 -19.46 5.29 19.80
CA ASP A 7 -19.45 6.65 19.24
C ASP A 7 -18.12 7.37 19.52
N CYS A 8 -17.13 7.13 18.67
CA CYS A 8 -15.91 7.90 18.64
C CYS A 8 -16.12 9.17 17.79
N GLY A 9 -15.36 10.22 18.08
CA GLY A 9 -15.42 11.46 17.30
C GLY A 9 -15.12 11.23 15.81
N LYS A 10 -15.41 12.22 14.96
CA LYS A 10 -15.26 12.15 13.49
C LYS A 10 -13.87 11.74 12.98
N SER A 11 -12.84 11.84 13.81
CA SER A 11 -11.46 11.47 13.49
C SER A 11 -10.88 10.49 14.50
N GLN A 12 -11.72 9.66 15.11
CA GLN A 12 -11.35 8.65 16.09
C GLN A 12 -11.90 7.28 15.71
N PHE A 13 -11.21 6.24 16.15
CA PHE A 13 -11.66 4.85 15.98
C PHE A 13 -11.75 4.15 17.32
N TRP A 14 -12.64 3.16 17.41
CA TRP A 14 -12.79 2.36 18.61
C TRP A 14 -11.73 1.28 18.68
N TYR A 15 -10.98 1.25 19.79
CA TYR A 15 -10.03 0.19 20.10
C TYR A 15 -10.63 -0.76 21.15
N ASP A 16 -10.98 -1.97 20.72
CA ASP A 16 -11.68 -2.97 21.52
C ASP A 16 -10.85 -3.50 22.70
N LYS A 17 -9.56 -3.79 22.49
CA LYS A 17 -8.66 -4.32 23.53
C LYS A 17 -8.58 -3.46 24.79
N LYS A 18 -8.70 -2.14 24.66
CA LYS A 18 -8.65 -1.20 25.80
C LYS A 18 -9.94 -0.43 26.01
N SER A 19 -10.96 -0.80 25.24
CA SER A 19 -12.28 -0.20 25.24
C SER A 19 -12.26 1.34 25.29
N CYS A 20 -11.59 1.95 24.31
CA CYS A 20 -11.48 3.41 24.22
C CYS A 20 -11.43 3.90 22.77
N CYS A 21 -11.74 5.19 22.57
CA CYS A 21 -11.54 5.88 21.30
C CYS A 21 -10.09 6.37 21.19
N LEU A 22 -9.47 6.15 20.03
CA LEU A 22 -8.13 6.63 19.71
C LEU A 22 -8.20 7.55 18.50
N ASP A 23 -7.39 8.60 18.47
CA ASP A 23 -7.32 9.51 17.33
C ASP A 23 -6.67 8.83 16.12
N GLN A 24 -7.26 9.04 14.94
CA GLN A 24 -6.65 8.71 13.66
C GLN A 24 -5.35 9.51 13.52
N GLY A 25 -4.27 8.85 13.14
CA GLY A 25 -2.92 9.42 13.07
C GLY A 25 -2.14 9.36 14.39
N GLY A 26 -2.82 9.16 15.53
CA GLY A 26 -2.23 9.30 16.86
C GLY A 26 -1.71 10.71 17.17
N PRO A 27 -1.22 10.96 18.40
CA PRO A 27 -0.65 12.26 18.75
C PRO A 27 0.61 12.56 17.92
N SER A 28 0.78 13.83 17.55
CA SER A 28 1.95 14.29 16.78
C SER A 28 3.27 14.10 17.53
N ASN A 29 3.23 14.15 18.87
CA ASN A 29 4.37 13.89 19.73
C ASN A 29 3.95 12.93 20.86
N PRO A 30 4.01 11.61 20.64
CA PRO A 30 3.61 10.65 21.67
C PRO A 30 4.60 10.68 22.85
N PRO A 31 4.10 10.49 24.09
CA PRO A 31 4.98 10.36 25.25
C PRO A 31 5.87 9.13 25.14
N ALA A 32 7.08 9.20 25.69
CA ALA A 32 7.95 8.03 25.78
C ALA A 32 7.34 7.00 26.75
N PRO A 33 7.40 5.70 26.42
CA PRO A 33 6.99 4.66 27.35
C PRO A 33 7.92 4.63 28.60
N PRO A 34 7.41 4.18 29.76
CA PRO A 34 8.22 4.02 30.97
C PRO A 34 9.32 2.98 30.76
N LYS A 35 10.36 3.06 31.60
CA LYS A 35 11.57 2.23 31.51
C LYS A 35 11.20 0.72 31.50
N GLY A 36 11.52 0.03 30.41
CA GLY A 36 11.20 -1.39 30.21
C GLY A 36 10.04 -1.67 29.24
N ASN A 37 9.28 -0.63 28.85
CA ASN A 37 8.24 -0.73 27.83
C ASN A 37 8.77 -0.11 26.54
N THR A 38 8.73 -0.83 25.42
CA THR A 38 9.11 -0.32 24.10
C THR A 38 7.94 -0.53 23.14
N CYS A 39 7.33 0.56 22.68
CA CYS A 39 6.33 0.50 21.61
C CYS A 39 7.02 0.51 20.24
N ASN A 40 6.44 -0.17 19.27
CA ASN A 40 6.94 -0.10 17.91
C ASN A 40 6.56 1.25 17.29
N ASN A 41 7.53 2.17 17.16
CA ASN A 41 7.32 3.53 16.68
C ASN A 41 6.65 3.64 15.30
N ASN A 42 6.66 2.56 14.49
CA ASN A 42 6.08 2.56 13.15
C ASN A 42 4.57 2.26 13.16
N SER A 43 4.07 1.50 14.14
CA SER A 43 2.68 1.02 14.16
C SER A 43 1.95 1.27 15.48
N GLU A 44 2.66 1.70 16.52
CA GLU A 44 2.14 1.87 17.88
C GLU A 44 2.75 3.09 18.57
N TYR A 45 2.04 3.60 19.58
CA TYR A 45 2.56 4.63 20.47
C TYR A 45 2.12 4.37 21.91
N TRP A 46 2.86 4.93 22.86
CA TRP A 46 2.50 4.83 24.26
C TRP A 46 1.31 5.74 24.58
N HIS A 47 0.23 5.17 25.10
CA HIS A 47 -0.93 5.92 25.56
C HIS A 47 -0.88 6.10 27.08
N HIS A 48 -0.67 7.31 27.57
CA HIS A 48 -0.46 7.59 28.99
C HIS A 48 -1.67 7.17 29.85
N GLU A 49 -2.90 7.50 29.42
CA GLU A 49 -4.11 7.17 30.20
C GLU A 49 -4.40 5.67 30.28
N LYS A 50 -3.94 4.89 29.30
CA LYS A 50 -4.17 3.45 29.24
C LYS A 50 -2.95 2.65 29.68
N SER A 51 -1.83 3.35 29.91
CA SER A 51 -0.55 2.80 30.32
C SER A 51 -0.15 1.58 29.47
N CYS A 52 -0.31 1.68 28.15
CA CYS A 52 0.05 0.63 27.20
C CYS A 52 0.36 1.19 25.80
N CYS A 53 1.02 0.38 24.97
CA CYS A 53 1.14 0.66 23.55
C CYS A 53 -0.22 0.46 22.87
N VAL A 54 -0.62 1.43 22.04
CA VAL A 54 -1.86 1.40 21.26
C VAL A 54 -1.54 1.68 19.79
N PRO A 55 -2.35 1.18 18.84
CA PRO A 55 -2.06 1.31 17.43
C PRO A 55 -2.10 2.76 16.94
N ARG A 56 -1.19 3.10 16.02
CA ARG A 56 -1.13 4.36 15.29
C ARG A 56 -1.54 4.12 13.83
N CYS A 57 -2.80 4.37 13.48
CA CYS A 57 -3.21 4.30 12.08
C CYS A 57 -2.91 5.61 11.37
N PRO A 58 -2.19 5.63 10.24
CA PRO A 58 -1.94 6.85 9.48
C PRO A 58 -3.25 7.55 9.05
N ALA A 59 -3.16 8.83 8.71
CA ALA A 59 -4.32 9.57 8.21
C ALA A 59 -4.93 8.88 6.98
N GLY A 60 -6.25 8.67 6.99
CA GLY A 60 -6.97 7.95 5.94
C GLY A 60 -7.02 6.42 6.10
N TRP A 61 -6.28 5.84 7.06
CA TRP A 61 -6.34 4.41 7.34
C TRP A 61 -7.48 4.10 8.32
N THR A 62 -8.06 2.91 8.18
CA THR A 62 -9.15 2.42 9.02
C THR A 62 -8.64 1.34 9.96
N TYR A 63 -9.01 1.38 11.24
CA TYR A 63 -8.63 0.31 12.16
C TYR A 63 -9.60 -0.87 12.02
N ASP A 64 -9.07 -2.07 11.78
CA ASP A 64 -9.85 -3.31 11.82
C ASP A 64 -9.79 -3.91 13.23
N SER A 65 -10.90 -3.83 13.95
CA SER A 65 -11.06 -4.40 15.29
C SER A 65 -11.01 -5.93 15.32
N ASN A 66 -11.28 -6.61 14.20
CA ASN A 66 -11.24 -8.08 14.16
C ASN A 66 -9.81 -8.61 14.03
N LYS A 67 -8.95 -7.86 13.35
CA LYS A 67 -7.56 -8.23 13.09
C LYS A 67 -6.55 -7.46 13.94
N HIS A 68 -7.05 -6.49 14.70
CA HIS A 68 -6.27 -5.56 15.53
C HIS A 68 -5.20 -4.77 14.75
N GLU A 69 -5.45 -4.49 13.48
CA GLU A 69 -4.49 -3.87 12.55
C GLU A 69 -5.07 -2.65 11.83
N CYS A 70 -4.19 -1.74 11.39
CA CYS A 70 -4.58 -0.61 10.55
C CYS A 70 -4.64 -1.05 9.09
N LYS A 71 -5.77 -0.80 8.43
CA LYS A 71 -6.01 -1.02 7.01
C LYS A 71 -5.85 0.27 6.23
N CYS A 72 -5.16 0.19 5.10
CA CYS A 72 -5.11 1.28 4.14
C CYS A 72 -6.54 1.63 3.66
N PRO A 73 -6.78 2.89 3.26
CA PRO A 73 -8.02 3.25 2.61
C PRO A 73 -8.19 2.38 1.37
N THR A 74 -9.29 1.63 1.28
CA THR A 74 -9.64 0.92 0.05
C THR A 74 -9.84 1.96 -1.05
N PRO A 75 -9.14 1.86 -2.20
CA PRO A 75 -9.44 2.72 -3.33
C PRO A 75 -10.93 2.58 -3.69
N PRO A 76 -11.62 3.68 -4.07
CA PRO A 76 -13.00 3.58 -4.50
C PRO A 76 -13.08 2.55 -5.62
N SER A 77 -14.02 1.61 -5.50
CA SER A 77 -14.25 0.61 -6.54
C SER A 77 -14.41 1.32 -7.88
N PRO A 78 -13.71 0.88 -8.95
CA PRO A 78 -13.82 1.51 -10.25
C PRO A 78 -15.30 1.56 -10.67
N PRO A 79 -15.82 2.72 -11.13
CA PRO A 79 -17.19 2.81 -11.60
C PRO A 79 -17.39 1.80 -12.74
N SER A 80 -18.49 1.05 -12.67
CA SER A 80 -18.80 -0.08 -13.56
C SER A 80 -19.08 0.30 -15.02
N ASN A 81 -18.82 1.53 -15.43
CA ASN A 81 -18.98 1.99 -16.81
C ASN A 81 -17.77 2.85 -17.21
N PRO A 82 -16.93 2.41 -18.17
CA PRO A 82 -15.95 3.29 -18.77
C PRO A 82 -16.69 4.43 -19.51
N PRO A 83 -16.36 5.71 -19.28
CA PRO A 83 -16.86 6.78 -20.12
C PRO A 83 -16.29 6.62 -21.53
N HIS A 84 -17.20 6.45 -22.48
CA HIS A 84 -16.97 6.52 -23.92
C HIS A 84 -16.28 7.87 -24.27
N PRO A 85 -15.18 7.89 -25.05
CA PRO A 85 -14.54 9.16 -25.40
C PRO A 85 -15.44 9.93 -26.38
N SER A 86 -16.16 10.94 -25.87
CA SER A 86 -16.73 11.97 -26.72
C SER A 86 -15.59 12.89 -27.18
N GLY A 87 -15.04 12.58 -28.35
CA GLY A 87 -14.11 13.45 -29.05
C GLY A 87 -14.77 14.79 -29.36
N HIS A 88 -14.52 15.81 -28.54
CA HIS A 88 -14.72 17.19 -28.90
C HIS A 88 -13.36 17.80 -29.28
N PRO A 89 -13.17 18.29 -30.52
CA PRO A 89 -11.95 18.96 -30.90
C PRO A 89 -11.92 20.35 -30.25
N SER A 90 -11.08 20.54 -29.23
CA SER A 90 -10.79 21.87 -28.73
C SER A 90 -9.84 22.57 -29.70
N ASN A 91 -10.45 23.41 -30.53
CA ASN A 91 -9.81 24.34 -31.45
C ASN A 91 -8.80 25.20 -30.68
N ASN A 92 -7.51 25.03 -30.98
CA ASN A 92 -6.42 25.69 -30.27
C ASN A 92 -6.15 27.05 -30.91
N ASN A 93 -6.83 28.08 -30.43
CA ASN A 93 -6.47 29.47 -30.67
C ASN A 93 -6.23 30.14 -29.33
N ASN A 94 -4.96 30.29 -28.92
CA ASN A 94 -4.40 31.63 -28.90
C ASN A 94 -2.89 31.66 -28.75
N ASN A 95 -2.36 32.60 -29.52
CA ASN A 95 -0.99 32.98 -29.72
C ASN A 95 -0.51 33.87 -28.56
N ASN A 96 0.76 33.72 -28.15
CA ASN A 96 1.76 34.81 -28.07
C ASN A 96 2.86 34.55 -27.02
N ASN A 97 4.08 34.42 -27.54
CA ASN A 97 5.33 35.09 -27.15
C ASN A 97 5.53 35.46 -25.67
N ASN A 98 6.59 34.92 -25.04
CA ASN A 98 7.79 35.70 -24.70
C ASN A 98 8.92 34.79 -24.20
N HIS A 99 10.09 34.90 -24.81
CA HIS A 99 11.34 34.36 -24.29
C HIS A 99 11.78 35.20 -23.08
N ASN A 100 11.85 34.60 -21.90
CA ASN A 100 12.85 35.02 -20.92
C ASN A 100 13.24 33.86 -20.00
N GLY A 101 14.54 33.58 -19.98
CA GLY A 101 15.13 32.46 -19.26
C GLY A 101 14.93 32.61 -17.75
N HIS A 102 14.32 31.59 -17.16
CA HIS A 102 14.37 31.37 -15.72
C HIS A 102 14.93 29.97 -15.47
N SER A 103 16.08 29.96 -14.80
CA SER A 103 16.83 28.80 -14.34
C SER A 103 15.90 27.73 -13.80
N TYR A 104 15.85 26.59 -14.49
CA TYR A 104 15.23 25.39 -13.96
C TYR A 104 15.98 25.04 -12.66
N LYS A 105 15.36 25.33 -11.51
CA LYS A 105 15.76 24.68 -10.26
C LYS A 105 15.58 23.19 -10.53
N LYS A 106 16.70 22.48 -10.68
CA LYS A 106 16.72 21.02 -10.73
C LYS A 106 15.91 20.55 -9.52
N ARG A 107 14.73 19.97 -9.77
CA ARG A 107 13.95 19.35 -8.70
C ARG A 107 14.87 18.26 -8.15
N SER A 108 15.28 18.41 -6.90
CA SER A 108 16.03 17.37 -6.21
C SER A 108 15.25 16.08 -6.38
N ALA A 109 15.87 15.06 -6.96
CA ALA A 109 15.28 13.74 -7.14
C ALA A 109 14.87 13.24 -5.74
N LYS A 110 13.60 13.48 -5.41
CA LYS A 110 13.01 13.10 -4.14
C LYS A 110 13.00 11.59 -4.14
N SER A 111 13.53 10.98 -3.08
CA SER A 111 13.63 9.52 -2.98
C SER A 111 12.28 8.91 -3.32
N ARG A 112 12.27 7.87 -4.12
CA ARG A 112 11.06 7.18 -4.61
C ARG A 112 10.20 6.63 -3.46
N SER A 113 10.76 6.55 -2.25
CA SER A 113 10.09 6.28 -0.98
C SER A 113 9.21 7.42 -0.43
N GLU A 114 9.31 8.63 -0.97
CA GLU A 114 8.46 9.78 -0.58
C GLU A 114 7.26 9.99 -1.52
N MET A 115 7.16 9.17 -2.58
CA MET A 115 6.09 9.29 -3.59
C MET A 115 4.88 8.40 -3.28
N CYS A 116 5.09 7.32 -2.53
CA CYS A 116 4.05 6.42 -2.06
C CYS A 116 3.97 6.42 -0.52
N PRO A 117 2.81 6.05 0.06
CA PRO A 117 2.70 5.76 1.48
C PRO A 117 3.74 4.74 1.98
N LEU A 118 3.95 4.68 3.30
CA LEU A 118 4.90 3.76 3.92
C LEU A 118 4.69 2.32 3.42
N ASP A 119 5.79 1.62 3.15
CA ASP A 119 5.85 0.23 2.67
C ASP A 119 5.24 -0.06 1.28
N LEU A 120 4.84 0.98 0.53
CA LEU A 120 4.49 0.87 -0.88
C LEU A 120 5.62 1.36 -1.78
N TYR A 121 5.76 0.71 -2.94
CA TYR A 121 6.78 1.04 -3.92
C TYR A 121 6.14 1.71 -5.14
N ALA A 122 6.65 2.88 -5.52
CA ALA A 122 6.19 3.60 -6.71
C ALA A 122 6.69 2.90 -7.97
N CYS A 123 5.83 2.16 -8.67
CA CYS A 123 6.12 1.49 -9.92
C CYS A 123 5.73 2.34 -11.13
N PRO A 124 6.63 2.57 -12.10
CA PRO A 124 6.29 3.34 -13.28
C PRO A 124 5.23 2.60 -14.08
N ILE A 125 4.23 3.35 -14.54
CA ILE A 125 3.20 2.83 -15.42
C ILE A 125 3.75 2.89 -16.84
N ALA A 126 3.61 1.78 -17.60
CA ALA A 126 3.98 1.77 -19.00
C ALA A 126 3.15 2.81 -19.78
N ASP A 127 3.74 3.41 -20.81
CA ASP A 127 3.07 4.33 -21.74
C ASP A 127 2.62 5.69 -21.18
N VAL A 128 2.83 5.96 -19.88
CA VAL A 128 2.57 7.27 -19.28
C VAL A 128 3.83 7.83 -18.63
N ALA A 129 4.50 8.73 -19.36
CA ALA A 129 5.77 9.30 -18.93
C ALA A 129 5.62 10.15 -17.65
N GLY A 130 6.22 9.67 -16.56
CA GLY A 130 6.28 10.39 -15.28
C GLY A 130 5.24 9.95 -14.25
N ASP A 131 4.31 9.07 -14.63
CA ASP A 131 3.32 8.52 -13.71
C ASP A 131 3.79 7.21 -13.08
N PHE A 132 3.26 6.95 -11.88
CA PHE A 132 3.58 5.78 -11.10
C PHE A 132 2.33 5.27 -10.36
N GLU A 133 2.27 3.96 -10.14
CA GLU A 133 1.33 3.30 -9.26
C GLU A 133 2.04 2.87 -7.97
N CYS A 134 1.34 2.92 -6.84
CA CYS A 134 1.89 2.48 -5.57
C CYS A 134 1.50 1.02 -5.31
N LEU A 135 2.48 0.11 -5.39
CA LEU A 135 2.26 -1.33 -5.22
C LEU A 135 2.94 -1.84 -3.96
N ASP A 136 2.28 -2.78 -3.26
CA ASP A 136 2.92 -3.59 -2.22
C ASP A 136 3.68 -4.75 -2.87
N THR A 137 4.92 -4.48 -3.27
CA THR A 137 5.80 -5.50 -3.88
C THR A 137 6.15 -6.67 -2.95
N THR A 138 5.72 -6.66 -1.69
CA THR A 138 5.91 -7.80 -0.78
C THR A 138 4.82 -8.87 -0.91
N GLN A 139 3.67 -8.50 -1.47
CA GLN A 139 2.48 -9.35 -1.61
C GLN A 139 1.84 -9.32 -3.01
N ASP A 140 2.24 -8.38 -3.86
CA ASP A 140 1.72 -8.27 -5.22
C ASP A 140 2.17 -9.44 -6.11
N LEU A 141 1.21 -10.08 -6.78
CA LEU A 141 1.47 -11.26 -7.61
C LEU A 141 2.25 -10.96 -8.89
N VAL A 142 2.08 -9.78 -9.47
CA VAL A 142 2.63 -9.43 -10.80
C VAL A 142 3.93 -8.65 -10.67
N SER A 143 4.09 -7.91 -9.57
CA SER A 143 5.25 -7.11 -9.19
C SER A 143 5.87 -7.64 -7.89
N CYS A 144 6.03 -8.96 -7.78
CA CYS A 144 6.58 -9.58 -6.59
C CYS A 144 8.08 -9.26 -6.47
N GLY A 145 8.48 -8.68 -5.34
CA GLY A 145 9.85 -8.32 -5.03
C GLY A 145 10.38 -7.03 -5.67
N GLY A 146 9.59 -6.37 -6.51
CA GLY A 146 9.93 -5.09 -7.13
C GLY A 146 8.97 -4.75 -8.28
N CYS A 147 9.18 -3.65 -9.00
CA CYS A 147 8.32 -3.34 -10.13
C CYS A 147 8.60 -4.24 -11.33
N ALA A 148 7.55 -4.90 -11.82
CA ALA A 148 7.62 -5.64 -13.08
C ALA A 148 8.01 -4.73 -14.25
N SER A 149 7.50 -3.50 -14.28
CA SER A 149 7.80 -2.50 -15.33
C SER A 149 9.27 -2.08 -15.39
N GLU A 150 10.04 -2.30 -14.32
CA GLU A 150 11.49 -2.07 -14.29
C GLU A 150 12.31 -3.35 -14.41
N GLY A 151 11.68 -4.51 -14.56
CA GLY A 151 12.34 -5.82 -14.51
C GLY A 151 12.91 -6.16 -13.13
N LYS A 152 12.49 -5.46 -12.07
CA LYS A 152 12.91 -5.73 -10.68
C LYS A 152 11.94 -6.65 -9.96
N GLY A 153 10.71 -6.72 -10.43
CA GLY A 153 9.68 -7.65 -9.96
C GLY A 153 9.52 -8.84 -10.87
N GLN A 154 8.96 -9.90 -10.31
CA GLN A 154 8.55 -11.08 -11.04
C GLN A 154 7.03 -11.27 -10.94
N ASP A 155 6.46 -11.80 -12.03
CA ASP A 155 5.06 -12.19 -12.09
C ASP A 155 4.94 -13.67 -11.73
N CYS A 156 4.48 -13.93 -10.51
CA CYS A 156 4.35 -15.29 -9.97
C CYS A 156 3.34 -16.14 -10.74
N THR A 157 2.39 -15.52 -11.44
CA THR A 157 1.38 -16.23 -12.24
C THR A 157 1.95 -16.81 -13.53
N LYS A 158 3.16 -16.38 -13.93
CA LYS A 158 3.88 -16.89 -15.09
C LYS A 158 4.81 -18.06 -14.78
N ILE A 159 4.78 -18.59 -13.55
CA ILE A 159 5.51 -19.81 -13.21
C ILE A 159 4.83 -20.98 -13.92
N ASP A 160 5.60 -21.73 -14.71
CA ASP A 160 5.06 -22.84 -15.49
C ASP A 160 4.41 -23.90 -14.59
N PHE A 161 3.25 -24.40 -15.05
CA PHE A 161 2.47 -25.47 -14.41
C PHE A 161 1.99 -25.15 -13.00
N VAL A 162 1.93 -23.87 -12.63
CA VAL A 162 1.45 -23.43 -11.33
C VAL A 162 -0.08 -23.35 -11.30
N ASP A 163 -0.70 -23.91 -10.26
CA ASP A 163 -2.15 -23.84 -10.04
C ASP A 163 -2.48 -22.84 -8.93
N ASN A 164 -1.70 -22.83 -7.84
CA ASN A 164 -1.82 -21.83 -6.77
C ASN A 164 -0.46 -21.29 -6.37
N VAL A 165 -0.36 -19.97 -6.37
CA VAL A 165 0.88 -19.23 -6.08
C VAL A 165 0.55 -17.94 -5.33
N ALA A 166 1.47 -17.50 -4.49
CA ALA A 166 1.41 -16.20 -3.84
C ALA A 166 2.77 -15.48 -3.92
N CYS A 167 2.75 -14.16 -3.77
CA CYS A 167 3.94 -13.41 -3.40
C CYS A 167 3.98 -13.26 -1.88
N GLU A 168 5.05 -13.70 -1.24
CA GLU A 168 5.23 -13.56 0.20
C GLU A 168 6.65 -13.17 0.53
N ALA A 169 6.80 -12.12 1.34
CA ALA A 169 8.11 -11.60 1.73
C ALA A 169 9.02 -11.36 0.51
N LYS A 170 8.44 -10.79 -0.56
CA LYS A 170 9.13 -10.44 -1.83
C LYS A 170 9.54 -11.64 -2.69
N ALA A 171 9.02 -12.83 -2.43
CA ALA A 171 9.32 -14.03 -3.20
C ALA A 171 8.04 -14.78 -3.62
N CYS A 172 8.02 -15.32 -4.83
CA CYS A 172 6.96 -16.22 -5.24
C CYS A 172 7.04 -17.53 -4.43
N LYS A 173 5.89 -17.97 -3.94
CA LYS A 173 5.69 -19.25 -3.27
C LYS A 173 4.63 -20.04 -3.99
N VAL A 174 5.01 -21.22 -4.47
CA VAL A 174 4.12 -22.18 -5.11
C VAL A 174 3.49 -23.07 -4.04
N TYR A 175 2.16 -23.10 -4.01
CA TYR A 175 1.38 -23.91 -3.09
C TYR A 175 0.88 -25.20 -3.74
N THR A 176 0.33 -25.09 -4.95
CA THR A 176 -0.14 -26.24 -5.74
C THR A 176 0.30 -26.09 -7.18
N CYS A 177 0.52 -27.23 -7.82
CA CYS A 177 0.85 -27.34 -9.24
C CYS A 177 -0.29 -28.04 -9.98
N GLU A 178 -0.33 -27.84 -11.29
CA GLU A 178 -1.20 -28.58 -12.19
C GLU A 178 -0.96 -30.10 -12.10
N SER A 179 -1.93 -30.87 -12.59
CA SER A 179 -1.84 -32.34 -12.60
C SER A 179 -0.60 -32.83 -13.35
N GLY A 180 0.13 -33.77 -12.76
CA GLY A 180 1.40 -34.27 -13.28
C GLY A 180 2.64 -33.49 -12.82
N TYR A 181 2.46 -32.46 -11.99
CA TYR A 181 3.55 -31.66 -11.41
C TYR A 181 3.43 -31.58 -9.88
N LYS A 182 4.57 -31.32 -9.21
CA LYS A 182 4.65 -31.06 -7.77
C LYS A 182 5.54 -29.84 -7.48
N PRO A 183 5.28 -29.10 -6.39
CA PRO A 183 6.16 -28.01 -5.97
C PRO A 183 7.59 -28.53 -5.74
N SER A 184 8.56 -27.76 -6.20
CA SER A 184 9.98 -27.99 -5.94
C SER A 184 10.32 -27.89 -4.45
N VAL A 185 11.46 -28.43 -4.03
CA VAL A 185 11.91 -28.39 -2.62
C VAL A 185 12.03 -26.96 -2.08
N ASP A 186 12.40 -26.00 -2.94
CA ASP A 186 12.49 -24.59 -2.60
C ASP A 186 11.14 -23.84 -2.72
N GLY A 187 10.08 -24.51 -3.17
CA GLY A 187 8.74 -23.95 -3.30
C GLY A 187 8.61 -22.85 -4.35
N LYS A 188 9.52 -22.79 -5.33
CA LYS A 188 9.57 -21.72 -6.33
C LYS A 188 9.04 -22.12 -7.70
N LEU A 189 9.01 -23.42 -8.01
CA LEU A 189 8.66 -23.94 -9.32
C LEU A 189 7.82 -25.21 -9.19
N CYS A 190 7.17 -25.60 -10.28
CA CYS A 190 6.52 -26.90 -10.44
C CYS A 190 7.42 -27.84 -11.25
N GLN A 191 7.62 -29.06 -10.77
CA GLN A 191 8.45 -30.09 -11.41
C GLN A 191 7.60 -31.31 -11.74
N ALA A 192 7.80 -31.88 -12.93
CA ALA A 192 7.08 -33.06 -13.37
C ALA A 192 7.33 -34.25 -12.42
N VAL A 193 6.29 -35.05 -12.18
CA VAL A 193 6.31 -36.22 -11.29
C VAL A 193 6.44 -37.51 -12.08
#